data_AF-A0AAW1WHX6-F1
#
_entry.id   AF-A0AAW1WHX6-F1
#
_cell.length_a   1.000
_cell.length_b   1.000
_cell.length_c   1.000
_cell.angle_alpha   90.00
_cell.angle_beta   90.00
_cell.angle_gamma   90.00
#
_symmetry.space_group_name_H-M   'P 1'
#
loop_
_entity.id
_entity.type
_entity.pdbx_description
1 polymer ?
#
loop_
_entity_poly.entity_id
_entity_poly.type
_entity_poly.pdbx_seq_one_letter_code
_entity_poly.pdbx_strand_id
1 'polypeptide(L)'
;MGLTGEDNETVRVPNPMIGFGIYSNWTIPKFLYDLPPEFVDSKYFCAAARKRGYVHNLPIENRFPLVPLPPQTIHEAFPLTRKWWPSWDIRTKLNCIVTCHSSAKLTERIMKALEGYDGIPPERVPRGVIHECRKWNLVWVGRNKVAPLELDEIEMLLGFPKNHTRVISRTDRYKSLGNAFQVLSSSYFSLEFKVPLEFLCNACIVMQ
;
A
#
# COMPACT_ATOMS: atom_id res chain seq x y z
N MET A 1 43.04 10.95 -11.40
CA MET A 1 41.97 11.92 -11.73
C MET A 1 40.66 11.20 -11.49
N GLY A 2 40.10 11.35 -10.28
CA GLY A 2 38.92 10.61 -9.85
C GLY A 2 37.65 11.25 -10.41
N LEU A 3 36.77 10.40 -10.96
CA LEU A 3 35.40 10.74 -11.29
C LEU A 3 34.65 10.91 -9.97
N THR A 4 34.23 12.14 -9.66
CA THR A 4 33.40 12.45 -8.49
C THR A 4 32.00 11.90 -8.72
N GLY A 5 31.68 10.84 -7.98
CA GLY A 5 30.34 10.24 -7.92
C GLY A 5 29.49 10.80 -6.77
N GLU A 6 28.19 10.64 -6.97
CA GLU A 6 27.11 10.59 -5.97
C GLU A 6 26.69 11.90 -5.28
N ASP A 7 25.90 12.68 -6.00
CA ASP A 7 24.93 13.62 -5.44
C ASP A 7 23.85 12.80 -4.71
N ASN A 8 24.07 12.49 -3.44
CA ASN A 8 23.15 11.70 -2.63
C ASN A 8 21.91 12.55 -2.27
N GLU A 9 20.86 12.49 -3.10
CA GLU A 9 19.54 13.08 -2.85
C GLU A 9 18.94 12.53 -1.55
N THR A 10 19.06 13.27 -0.44
CA THR A 10 18.56 12.84 0.86
C THR A 10 17.26 13.55 1.21
N VAL A 11 16.13 12.89 0.95
CA VAL A 11 14.81 13.34 1.42
C VAL A 11 14.68 13.04 2.93
N ARG A 12 14.46 14.05 3.76
CA ARG A 12 14.13 13.85 5.18
C ARG A 12 12.65 13.54 5.34
N VAL A 13 12.33 12.26 5.30
CA VAL A 13 10.97 11.76 5.53
C VAL A 13 10.67 11.73 7.03
N PRO A 14 9.53 12.28 7.49
CA PRO A 14 9.15 12.23 8.90
C PRO A 14 8.96 10.78 9.38
N ASN A 15 9.26 10.54 10.66
CA ASN A 15 9.02 9.26 11.33
C ASN A 15 8.36 9.51 12.70
N PRO A 16 7.07 9.19 12.91
CA PRO A 16 6.17 8.52 11.96
C PRO A 16 5.89 9.35 10.70
N MET A 17 5.61 8.68 9.57
CA MET A 17 5.39 9.33 8.27
C MET A 17 3.99 9.93 8.17
N ILE A 18 3.79 11.02 8.91
CA ILE A 18 2.59 11.85 8.95
C ILE A 18 3.07 13.31 9.04
N GLY A 19 2.80 14.10 8.00
CA GLY A 19 3.05 15.54 7.98
C GLY A 19 4.18 15.99 7.06
N PHE A 20 4.59 17.25 7.20
CA PHE A 20 5.50 17.89 6.24
C PHE A 20 6.96 17.48 6.42
N GLY A 21 7.64 17.23 5.30
CA GLY A 21 9.09 17.00 5.24
C GLY A 21 9.86 18.22 4.76
N ILE A 22 11.17 18.24 5.02
CA ILE A 22 12.09 19.27 4.53
C ILE A 22 13.09 18.66 3.53
N TYR A 23 13.47 19.42 2.50
CA TYR A 23 14.47 19.02 1.52
C TYR A 23 15.81 19.69 1.79
N SER A 24 16.90 18.96 1.58
CA SER A 24 18.24 19.55 1.45
C SER A 24 18.64 19.78 0.00
N ASN A 25 18.18 18.97 -0.98
CA ASN A 25 18.54 19.08 -2.40
C ASN A 25 17.54 18.35 -3.32
N TRP A 26 16.33 18.89 -3.54
CA TRP A 26 15.36 18.27 -4.46
C TRP A 26 14.83 19.26 -5.49
N THR A 27 14.58 18.79 -6.72
CA THR A 27 14.33 19.66 -7.89
C THR A 27 12.85 19.98 -8.10
N ILE A 28 11.93 19.09 -7.72
CA ILE A 28 10.49 19.27 -7.92
C ILE A 28 9.87 20.46 -7.14
N PRO A 29 10.26 20.78 -5.88
CA PRO A 29 9.72 21.90 -5.13
C PRO A 29 9.96 23.23 -5.83
N LYS A 30 11.10 23.38 -6.51
CA LYS A 30 11.44 24.60 -7.28
C LYS A 30 10.43 24.91 -8.38
N PHE A 31 9.80 23.87 -8.95
CA PHE A 31 8.74 24.03 -9.96
C PHE A 31 7.34 24.18 -9.35
N LEU A 32 7.19 23.89 -8.05
CA LEU A 32 5.93 23.93 -7.31
C LEU A 32 5.98 24.99 -6.19
N TYR A 33 6.59 26.15 -6.48
CA TYR A 33 6.63 27.31 -5.59
C TYR A 33 7.28 27.04 -4.22
N ASP A 34 8.27 26.14 -4.19
CA ASP A 34 8.97 25.68 -3.00
C ASP A 34 8.03 25.13 -1.91
N LEU A 35 6.84 24.64 -2.31
CA LEU A 35 5.89 24.02 -1.39
C LEU A 35 6.48 22.72 -0.83
N PRO A 36 6.51 22.55 0.51
CA PRO A 36 6.97 21.31 1.12
C PRO A 36 5.93 20.20 0.90
N PRO A 37 6.36 18.94 0.75
CA PRO A 37 5.49 17.80 0.59
C PRO A 37 4.92 17.42 1.95
N GLU A 38 3.67 17.01 1.95
CA GLU A 38 3.08 16.28 3.06
C GLU A 38 3.34 14.78 2.83
N PHE A 39 4.18 14.16 3.66
CA PHE A 39 4.48 12.74 3.62
C PHE A 39 3.50 11.97 4.49
N VAL A 40 2.85 10.98 3.87
CA VAL A 40 1.81 10.19 4.53
C VAL A 40 1.94 8.72 4.15
N ASP A 41 1.77 7.85 5.14
CA ASP A 41 1.64 6.40 4.93
C ASP A 41 0.16 5.99 5.02
N SER A 42 -0.39 5.43 3.94
CA SER A 42 -1.78 4.98 3.88
C SER A 42 -2.17 3.95 4.94
N LYS A 43 -1.21 3.32 5.63
CA LYS A 43 -1.52 2.39 6.74
C LYS A 43 -2.36 3.02 7.85
N TYR A 44 -2.38 4.35 7.98
CA TYR A 44 -3.23 5.04 8.97
C TYR A 44 -4.68 5.16 8.53
N PHE A 45 -4.96 4.96 7.24
CA PHE A 45 -6.31 5.08 6.67
C PHE A 45 -6.86 3.74 6.19
N CYS A 46 -6.04 2.73 5.90
CA CYS A 46 -6.54 1.43 5.42
C CYS A 46 -5.65 0.25 5.86
N ALA A 47 -6.02 -0.96 5.42
CA ALA A 47 -5.32 -2.20 5.73
C ALA A 47 -3.99 -2.41 4.96
N ALA A 48 -3.61 -1.51 4.04
CA ALA A 48 -2.37 -1.60 3.25
C ALA A 48 -1.48 -0.36 3.42
N ALA A 49 -0.19 -0.58 3.69
CA ALA A 49 0.78 0.51 3.79
C ALA A 49 1.10 1.08 2.41
N ARG A 50 1.16 2.41 2.27
CA ARG A 50 1.54 3.07 1.01
C ARG A 50 2.09 4.45 1.33
N LYS A 51 3.40 4.58 1.28
CA LYS A 51 4.14 5.79 1.59
C LYS A 51 4.18 6.70 0.37
N ARG A 52 3.70 7.94 0.48
CA ARG A 52 3.69 8.93 -0.61
C ARG A 52 3.94 10.33 -0.06
N GLY A 53 4.56 11.17 -0.89
CA GLY A 53 4.65 12.62 -0.67
C GLY A 53 3.66 13.35 -1.58
N TYR A 54 2.86 14.24 -0.99
CA TYR A 54 1.85 15.04 -1.69
C TYR A 54 2.29 16.50 -1.65
N VAL A 55 2.51 17.13 -2.80
CA VAL A 55 2.73 18.59 -2.87
C VAL A 55 1.42 19.25 -3.26
N HIS A 56 0.94 20.15 -2.42
CA HIS A 56 -0.31 20.87 -2.63
C HIS A 56 -0.31 22.21 -1.91
N ASN A 57 -1.21 23.11 -2.30
CA ASN A 57 -1.51 24.37 -1.62
C ASN A 57 -2.86 24.32 -0.86
N LEU A 58 -3.41 23.12 -0.65
CA LEU A 58 -4.66 22.91 0.08
C LEU A 58 -4.51 23.23 1.57
N PRO A 59 -5.55 23.80 2.21
CA PRO A 59 -5.55 24.01 3.64
C PRO A 59 -5.42 22.70 4.43
N ILE A 60 -4.81 22.81 5.62
CA ILE A 60 -4.56 21.69 6.54
C ILE A 60 -5.52 21.68 7.73
N GLU A 61 -6.17 22.82 7.99
CA GLU A 61 -7.13 22.98 9.07
C GLU A 61 -8.47 22.33 8.69
N ASN A 62 -9.24 21.88 9.69
CA ASN A 62 -10.59 21.34 9.52
C ASN A 62 -10.73 20.12 8.59
N ARG A 63 -9.65 19.38 8.33
CA ARG A 63 -9.72 18.09 7.63
C ARG A 63 -10.46 17.04 8.49
N PHE A 64 -11.38 16.31 7.88
CA PHE A 64 -12.08 15.20 8.51
C PHE A 64 -11.90 13.91 7.69
N PRO A 65 -11.94 12.73 8.33
CA PRO A 65 -11.82 11.46 7.61
C PRO A 65 -13.07 11.17 6.78
N LEU A 66 -12.91 10.39 5.71
CA LEU A 66 -14.05 9.79 5.04
C LEU A 66 -14.78 8.83 5.99
N VAL A 67 -16.11 8.92 5.99
CA VAL A 67 -17.00 7.99 6.71
C VAL A 67 -17.90 7.24 5.71
N PRO A 68 -18.11 5.93 5.89
CA PRO A 68 -17.58 5.09 6.97
C PRO A 68 -16.06 4.87 6.85
N LEU A 69 -15.41 4.64 8.00
CA LEU A 69 -14.00 4.31 8.00
C LEU A 69 -13.78 2.96 7.29
N PRO A 70 -12.81 2.89 6.38
CA PRO A 70 -12.48 1.65 5.69
C PRO A 70 -11.81 0.66 6.64
N PRO A 71 -11.75 -0.63 6.28
CA PRO A 71 -11.02 -1.63 7.06
C PRO A 71 -9.57 -1.24 7.27
N GLN A 72 -9.14 -1.24 8.53
CA GLN A 72 -7.78 -0.90 8.91
C GLN A 72 -6.92 -2.14 9.12
N THR A 73 -7.45 -3.33 9.37
CA THR A 73 -6.61 -4.53 9.50
C THR A 73 -6.91 -5.54 8.39
N ILE A 74 -5.96 -6.45 8.13
CA ILE A 74 -6.15 -7.58 7.22
C ILE A 74 -7.41 -8.37 7.62
N HIS A 75 -7.64 -8.56 8.91
CA HIS A 75 -8.78 -9.33 9.40
C HIS A 75 -10.12 -8.56 9.35
N GLU A 76 -10.10 -7.24 9.40
CA GLU A 76 -11.29 -6.43 9.09
C GLU A 76 -11.60 -6.47 7.59
N ALA A 77 -10.57 -6.39 6.74
CA ALA A 77 -10.74 -6.44 5.28
C ALA A 77 -11.13 -7.84 4.80
N PHE A 78 -10.56 -8.88 5.38
CA PHE A 78 -10.74 -10.28 5.01
C PHE A 78 -11.06 -11.16 6.22
N PRO A 79 -12.26 -11.06 6.80
CA PRO A 79 -12.61 -11.77 8.04
C PRO A 79 -12.44 -13.30 7.95
N LEU A 80 -12.70 -13.87 6.77
CA LEU A 80 -12.62 -15.31 6.53
C LEU A 80 -11.19 -15.87 6.62
N THR A 81 -10.17 -15.03 6.41
CA THR A 81 -8.76 -15.44 6.47
C THR A 81 -8.31 -15.75 7.90
N ARG A 82 -8.99 -15.19 8.91
CA ARG A 82 -8.62 -15.32 10.33
C ARG A 82 -8.53 -16.77 10.80
N LYS A 83 -9.43 -17.63 10.29
CA LYS A 83 -9.45 -19.07 10.61
C LYS A 83 -8.17 -19.80 10.19
N TRP A 84 -7.53 -19.33 9.13
CA TRP A 84 -6.37 -19.98 8.52
C TRP A 84 -5.06 -19.28 8.87
N TRP A 85 -5.12 -18.20 9.64
CA TRP A 85 -3.97 -17.37 9.96
C TRP A 85 -3.10 -18.06 11.02
N PRO A 86 -1.85 -18.43 10.71
CA PRO A 86 -0.99 -19.07 11.69
C PRO A 86 -0.55 -18.07 12.76
N SER A 87 -0.36 -18.54 13.99
CA SER A 87 0.05 -17.70 15.13
C SER A 87 1.41 -17.02 14.96
N TRP A 88 2.28 -17.58 14.12
CA TRP A 88 3.60 -17.02 13.80
C TRP A 88 3.56 -15.95 12.70
N ASP A 89 2.43 -15.77 12.00
CA ASP A 89 2.24 -14.65 11.07
C ASP A 89 1.64 -13.45 11.82
N ILE A 90 2.50 -12.56 12.29
CA ILE A 90 2.09 -11.38 13.07
C ILE A 90 1.60 -10.20 12.21
N ARG A 91 1.44 -10.37 10.88
CA ARG A 91 1.04 -9.25 10.01
C ARG A 91 -0.40 -8.86 10.29
N THR A 92 -0.61 -7.58 10.57
CA THR A 92 -1.94 -6.97 10.71
C THR A 92 -2.28 -6.04 9.54
N LYS A 93 -1.27 -5.65 8.76
CA LYS A 93 -1.35 -4.77 7.59
C LYS A 93 -0.60 -5.41 6.43
N LEU A 94 -1.07 -5.13 5.21
CA LEU A 94 -0.38 -5.45 3.96
C LEU A 94 0.70 -4.41 3.66
N ASN A 95 1.65 -4.78 2.82
CA ASN A 95 2.60 -3.86 2.24
C ASN A 95 1.97 -3.09 1.06
N CYS A 96 2.74 -2.22 0.42
CA CYS A 96 2.31 -1.50 -0.77
C CYS A 96 1.79 -2.47 -1.83
N ILE A 97 0.61 -2.19 -2.36
CA ILE A 97 0.08 -2.90 -3.53
C ILE A 97 1.05 -2.65 -4.69
N VAL A 98 1.49 -3.74 -5.31
CA VAL A 98 2.44 -3.74 -6.43
C VAL A 98 1.72 -3.99 -7.74
N THR A 99 2.39 -3.70 -8.86
CA THR A 99 1.85 -3.83 -10.23
C THR A 99 1.85 -5.25 -10.78
N CYS A 100 2.39 -6.20 -10.01
CA CYS A 100 2.49 -7.61 -10.38
C CYS A 100 2.06 -8.51 -9.21
N HIS A 101 1.60 -9.72 -9.53
CA HIS A 101 1.12 -10.69 -8.53
C HIS A 101 2.02 -11.92 -8.50
N SER A 102 1.95 -12.69 -7.41
CA SER A 102 2.70 -13.94 -7.27
C SER A 102 2.28 -14.97 -8.30
N SER A 103 3.24 -15.77 -8.78
CA SER A 103 2.94 -16.96 -9.58
C SER A 103 2.31 -18.09 -8.74
N ALA A 104 1.49 -18.93 -9.38
CA ALA A 104 0.95 -20.14 -8.75
C ALA A 104 2.07 -21.10 -8.26
N LYS A 105 3.23 -21.11 -8.94
CA LYS A 105 4.39 -21.90 -8.52
C LYS A 105 4.92 -21.46 -7.15
N LEU A 106 4.82 -20.17 -6.80
CA LEU A 106 5.25 -19.68 -5.50
C LEU A 106 4.34 -20.15 -4.38
N THR A 107 3.02 -20.07 -4.57
CA THR A 107 2.04 -20.50 -3.56
C THR A 107 2.10 -22.01 -3.35
N GLU A 108 2.34 -22.78 -4.42
CA GLU A 108 2.58 -24.23 -4.33
C GLU A 108 3.86 -24.56 -3.56
N ARG A 109 4.96 -23.82 -3.78
CA ARG A 109 6.21 -23.98 -3.02
C ARG A 109 6.02 -23.69 -1.53
N ILE A 110 5.24 -22.66 -1.18
CA ILE A 110 4.92 -22.33 0.21
C ILE A 110 4.11 -23.47 0.84
N MET A 111 3.10 -23.98 0.13
CA MET A 111 2.30 -25.11 0.60
C MET A 111 3.18 -26.33 0.89
N LYS A 112 4.02 -26.74 -0.07
CA LYS A 112 4.96 -27.87 0.10
C LYS A 112 5.98 -27.65 1.21
N ALA A 113 6.43 -26.43 1.44
CA ALA A 113 7.37 -26.12 2.52
C ALA A 113 6.74 -26.27 3.92
N LEU A 114 5.40 -26.19 4.00
CA LEU A 114 4.63 -26.32 5.24
C LEU A 114 3.99 -27.71 5.37
N GLU A 115 3.96 -28.51 4.29
CA GLU A 115 3.55 -29.91 4.33
C GLU A 115 4.45 -30.71 5.28
N GLY A 116 3.85 -31.55 6.11
CA GLY A 116 4.55 -32.37 7.10
C GLY A 116 4.75 -31.73 8.47
N TYR A 117 4.35 -30.46 8.67
CA TYR A 117 4.31 -29.84 9.99
C TYR A 117 2.86 -29.72 10.48
N ASP A 118 2.54 -30.41 11.56
CA ASP A 118 1.24 -30.27 12.25
C ASP A 118 1.20 -29.10 13.24
N GLY A 119 2.35 -28.50 13.54
CA GLY A 119 2.52 -27.37 14.44
C GLY A 119 3.37 -26.25 13.85
N ILE A 120 4.11 -25.52 14.69
CA ILE A 120 5.00 -24.43 14.26
C ILE A 120 6.26 -25.06 13.62
N PRO A 121 6.56 -24.80 12.33
CA PRO A 121 7.76 -25.30 11.69
C PRO A 121 9.05 -24.65 12.25
N PRO A 122 10.24 -25.22 11.99
CA PRO A 122 11.52 -24.61 12.35
C PRO A 122 11.64 -23.18 11.82
N GLU A 123 12.15 -22.25 12.63
CA GLU A 123 12.10 -20.79 12.41
C GLU A 123 12.52 -20.32 11.00
N ARG A 124 13.47 -21.02 10.37
CA ARG A 124 13.91 -20.76 8.99
C ARG A 124 12.75 -20.81 7.99
N VAL A 125 11.79 -21.72 8.16
CA VAL A 125 10.67 -21.91 7.24
C VAL A 125 9.66 -20.76 7.37
N PRO A 126 9.07 -20.44 8.55
CA PRO A 126 8.21 -19.27 8.72
C PRO A 126 8.88 -17.98 8.25
N ARG A 127 10.17 -17.77 8.53
CA ARG A 127 10.90 -16.58 8.09
C ARG A 127 10.90 -16.43 6.57
N GLY A 128 11.16 -17.52 5.84
CA GLY A 128 11.11 -17.54 4.38
C GLY A 128 9.70 -17.34 3.82
N VAL A 129 8.70 -18.00 4.42
CA VAL A 129 7.29 -17.86 4.02
C VAL A 129 6.80 -16.43 4.24
N ILE A 130 7.03 -15.85 5.42
CA ILE A 130 6.66 -14.46 5.72
C ILE A 130 7.36 -13.46 4.79
N HIS A 131 8.61 -13.71 4.41
CA HIS A 131 9.30 -12.86 3.43
C HIS A 131 8.54 -12.80 2.11
N GLU A 132 8.17 -13.95 1.54
CA GLU A 132 7.40 -14.03 0.30
C GLU A 132 5.98 -13.47 0.48
N CYS A 133 5.31 -13.76 1.60
CA CYS A 133 3.99 -13.23 1.89
C CYS A 133 3.98 -11.69 1.99
N ARG A 134 5.04 -11.08 2.57
CA ARG A 134 5.21 -9.63 2.60
C ARG A 134 5.52 -9.05 1.23
N LYS A 135 6.35 -9.73 0.44
CA LYS A 135 6.75 -9.28 -0.89
C LYS A 135 5.58 -9.24 -1.87
N TRP A 136 4.71 -10.24 -1.81
CA TRP A 136 3.60 -10.42 -2.76
C TRP A 136 2.22 -10.17 -2.16
N ASN A 137 2.15 -9.64 -0.94
CA ASN A 137 0.90 -9.42 -0.20
C ASN A 137 0.00 -10.66 -0.13
N LEU A 138 0.60 -11.84 0.09
CA LEU A 138 -0.16 -13.09 0.16
C LEU A 138 -0.96 -13.18 1.46
N VAL A 139 -2.17 -13.72 1.36
CA VAL A 139 -3.10 -13.95 2.47
C VAL A 139 -3.40 -15.43 2.64
N TRP A 140 -3.71 -15.85 3.87
CA TRP A 140 -4.02 -17.25 4.20
C TRP A 140 -5.46 -17.59 3.84
N VAL A 141 -5.64 -18.57 2.96
CA VAL A 141 -6.96 -18.98 2.44
C VAL A 141 -7.34 -20.42 2.81
N GLY A 142 -6.40 -21.17 3.40
CA GLY A 142 -6.62 -22.55 3.83
C GLY A 142 -5.46 -23.06 4.68
N ARG A 143 -5.60 -24.26 5.24
CA ARG A 143 -4.51 -24.93 5.97
C ARG A 143 -3.28 -25.03 5.05
N ASN A 144 -2.17 -24.40 5.46
CA ASN A 144 -0.91 -24.33 4.72
C ASN A 144 -1.03 -23.70 3.32
N LYS A 145 -2.10 -22.95 3.04
CA LYS A 145 -2.38 -22.37 1.72
C LYS A 145 -2.45 -20.86 1.80
N VAL A 146 -1.68 -20.23 0.90
CA VAL A 146 -1.70 -18.78 0.68
C VAL A 146 -2.12 -18.47 -0.75
N ALA A 147 -2.73 -17.31 -0.95
CA ALA A 147 -3.14 -16.82 -2.25
C ALA A 147 -2.76 -15.34 -2.42
N PRO A 148 -2.53 -14.87 -3.66
CA PRO A 148 -2.52 -13.44 -3.95
C PRO A 148 -3.91 -12.85 -3.70
N LEU A 149 -3.97 -11.54 -3.49
CA LEU A 149 -5.21 -10.80 -3.44
C LEU A 149 -5.91 -10.83 -4.81
N GLU A 150 -7.22 -11.00 -4.80
CA GLU A 150 -8.03 -10.83 -6.00
C GLU A 150 -8.21 -9.36 -6.36
N LEU A 151 -8.55 -9.09 -7.61
CA LEU A 151 -8.59 -7.73 -8.13
C LEU A 151 -9.66 -6.85 -7.47
N ASP A 152 -10.80 -7.42 -7.10
CA ASP A 152 -11.85 -6.70 -6.36
C ASP A 152 -11.45 -6.42 -4.91
N GLU A 153 -10.66 -7.30 -4.31
CA GLU A 153 -10.04 -7.06 -2.99
C GLU A 153 -9.04 -5.91 -3.04
N ILE A 154 -8.25 -5.80 -4.12
CA ILE A 154 -7.33 -4.68 -4.34
C ILE A 154 -8.10 -3.37 -4.57
N GLU A 155 -9.16 -3.39 -5.37
CA GLU A 155 -10.04 -2.23 -5.58
C GLU A 155 -10.60 -1.73 -4.23
N MET A 156 -11.12 -2.64 -3.41
CA MET A 156 -11.62 -2.33 -2.06
C MET A 156 -10.52 -1.74 -1.17
N LEU A 157 -9.33 -2.35 -1.13
CA LEU A 157 -8.21 -1.87 -0.32
C LEU A 157 -7.76 -0.47 -0.72
N LEU A 158 -7.83 -0.13 -2.01
CA LEU A 158 -7.49 1.18 -2.55
C LEU A 158 -8.64 2.20 -2.43
N GLY A 159 -9.84 1.76 -2.06
CA GLY A 159 -11.04 2.59 -1.91
C GLY A 159 -11.81 2.84 -3.21
N PHE A 160 -11.59 2.03 -4.25
CA PHE A 160 -12.37 2.07 -5.49
C PHE A 160 -13.67 1.27 -5.36
N PRO A 161 -14.74 1.64 -6.09
CA PRO A 161 -15.93 0.81 -6.22
C PRO A 161 -15.60 -0.58 -6.76
N LYS A 162 -16.36 -1.58 -6.32
CA LYS A 162 -16.20 -2.96 -6.80
C LYS A 162 -16.39 -3.02 -8.32
N ASN A 163 -15.49 -3.72 -9.02
CA ASN A 163 -15.44 -3.87 -10.47
C ASN A 163 -15.06 -2.59 -11.25
N HIS A 164 -14.51 -1.58 -10.60
CA HIS A 164 -14.11 -0.33 -11.25
C HIS A 164 -13.18 -0.54 -12.46
N THR A 165 -12.29 -1.53 -12.39
CA THR A 165 -11.33 -1.82 -13.47
C THR A 165 -11.73 -3.01 -14.35
N ARG A 166 -12.97 -3.52 -14.25
CA ARG A 166 -13.39 -4.76 -14.93
C ARG A 166 -13.32 -4.71 -16.46
N VAL A 167 -13.32 -3.52 -17.05
CA VAL A 167 -13.34 -3.32 -18.51
C VAL A 167 -11.99 -3.62 -19.17
N ILE A 168 -10.88 -3.65 -18.41
CA ILE A 168 -9.52 -3.86 -18.93
C ILE A 168 -8.97 -5.26 -18.59
N SER A 169 -7.89 -5.67 -19.26
CA SER A 169 -7.29 -7.01 -19.11
C SER A 169 -6.80 -7.26 -17.68
N ARG A 170 -6.76 -8.52 -17.22
CA ARG A 170 -6.32 -8.86 -15.85
C ARG A 170 -4.93 -8.26 -15.54
N THR A 171 -4.00 -8.30 -16.49
CA THR A 171 -2.66 -7.73 -16.35
C THR A 171 -2.69 -6.20 -16.23
N ASP A 172 -3.49 -5.54 -17.06
CA ASP A 172 -3.62 -4.08 -17.03
C ASP A 172 -4.35 -3.60 -15.76
N ARG A 173 -5.24 -4.42 -15.19
CA ARG A 173 -5.87 -4.15 -13.89
C ARG A 173 -4.85 -4.08 -12.78
N TYR A 174 -3.97 -5.09 -12.66
CA TYR A 174 -2.88 -5.07 -11.66
C TYR A 174 -1.96 -3.86 -11.85
N LYS A 175 -1.56 -3.58 -13.09
CA LYS A 175 -0.68 -2.46 -13.42
C LYS A 175 -1.32 -1.11 -13.07
N SER A 176 -2.59 -0.92 -13.44
CA SER A 176 -3.34 0.31 -13.16
C SER A 176 -3.55 0.50 -11.65
N LEU A 177 -4.02 -0.52 -10.93
CA LEU A 177 -4.29 -0.45 -9.50
C LEU A 177 -3.02 -0.24 -8.66
N GLY A 178 -1.92 -0.92 -9.02
CA GLY A 178 -0.63 -0.74 -8.34
C GLY A 178 -0.12 0.71 -8.42
N ASN A 179 -0.43 1.42 -9.51
CA ASN A 179 -0.02 2.82 -9.71
C ASN A 179 -1.08 3.85 -9.32
N ALA A 180 -2.33 3.42 -9.11
CA ALA A 180 -3.45 4.30 -8.76
C ALA A 180 -3.30 4.92 -7.36
N PHE A 181 -4.04 6.00 -7.10
CA PHE A 181 -4.10 6.58 -5.77
C PHE A 181 -4.78 5.66 -4.76
N GLN A 182 -4.37 5.80 -3.50
CA GLN A 182 -5.20 5.37 -2.38
C GLN A 182 -6.29 6.43 -2.18
N VAL A 183 -7.51 6.16 -2.62
CA VAL A 183 -8.64 7.10 -2.60
C VAL A 183 -8.82 7.70 -1.20
N LEU A 184 -8.78 6.86 -0.17
CA LEU A 184 -9.01 7.25 1.22
C LEU A 184 -7.96 8.23 1.76
N SER A 185 -6.70 8.06 1.35
CA SER A 185 -5.63 8.99 1.69
C SER A 185 -5.82 10.31 0.95
N SER A 186 -6.07 10.26 -0.37
CA SER A 186 -6.29 11.44 -1.19
C SER A 186 -7.49 12.28 -0.74
N SER A 187 -8.59 11.64 -0.33
CA SER A 187 -9.76 12.35 0.18
C SER A 187 -9.48 13.06 1.51
N TYR A 188 -8.66 12.49 2.39
CA TYR A 188 -8.27 13.17 3.64
C TYR A 188 -7.62 14.54 3.38
N PHE A 189 -6.77 14.66 2.36
CA PHE A 189 -6.14 15.94 1.99
C PHE A 189 -7.12 16.98 1.44
N SER A 190 -8.31 16.57 0.99
CA SER A 190 -9.18 17.42 0.15
C SER A 190 -10.55 17.70 0.73
N LEU A 191 -10.87 17.17 1.92
CA LEU A 191 -12.20 17.25 2.52
C LEU A 191 -12.56 18.58 3.18
N GLU A 192 -11.97 19.71 2.79
CA GLU A 192 -12.57 21.02 3.15
C GLU A 192 -13.74 21.39 2.23
N PHE A 193 -13.71 20.90 1.00
CA PHE A 193 -14.75 21.08 0.00
C PHE A 193 -15.33 19.71 -0.35
N LYS A 194 -16.64 19.60 -0.61
CA LYS A 194 -17.24 18.42 -1.27
C LYS A 194 -16.76 18.33 -2.72
N VAL A 195 -15.44 18.27 -2.93
CA VAL A 195 -14.85 18.19 -4.26
C VAL A 195 -15.09 16.78 -4.79
N PRO A 196 -15.71 16.62 -5.97
CA PRO A 196 -15.83 15.32 -6.61
C PRO A 196 -14.44 14.70 -6.78
N LEU A 197 -14.34 13.39 -6.52
CA LEU A 197 -13.10 12.61 -6.60
C LEU A 197 -12.35 12.75 -7.94
N GLU A 198 -13.07 13.11 -9.00
CA GLU A 198 -12.55 13.36 -10.36
C GLU A 198 -11.63 14.58 -10.44
N PHE A 199 -11.81 15.60 -9.59
CA PHE A 199 -10.94 16.77 -9.53
C PHE A 199 -9.66 16.53 -8.72
N LEU A 200 -9.61 15.48 -7.89
CA LEU A 200 -8.44 15.15 -7.06
C LEU A 200 -7.22 14.74 -7.88
N CYS A 201 -7.45 14.15 -9.06
CA CYS A 201 -6.36 13.83 -9.99
C CYS A 201 -5.65 15.07 -10.55
N ASN A 202 -6.27 16.25 -10.52
CA ASN A 202 -5.72 17.48 -11.09
C ASN A 202 -5.11 18.44 -10.05
N ALA A 203 -5.43 18.28 -8.76
CA ALA A 203 -5.02 19.24 -7.72
C ALA A 203 -3.78 18.83 -6.91
N CYS A 204 -3.46 17.53 -6.83
CA CYS A 204 -2.33 17.02 -6.06
C CYS A 204 -1.33 16.33 -6.97
N ILE A 205 -0.10 16.83 -7.02
CA ILE A 205 1.01 16.09 -7.63
C ILE A 205 1.50 15.08 -6.59
N VAL A 206 1.24 13.82 -6.88
CA VAL A 206 1.71 12.70 -6.05
C VAL A 206 3.03 12.22 -6.58
N MET A 207 4.03 12.23 -5.71
CA MET A 207 5.38 11.82 -6.06
C MET A 207 5.55 10.38 -5.58
N GLN A 208 5.81 9.48 -6.54
CA GLN A 208 5.94 8.04 -6.31
C GLN A 208 7.39 7.63 -6.07
#